data_AF-A0A2V8FEK3-F1
#
_entry.id   AF-A0A2V8FEK3-F1
#
_cell.length_a   1.000
_cell.length_b   1.000
_cell.length_c   1.000
_cell.angle_alpha   90.00
_cell.angle_beta   90.00
_cell.angle_gamma   90.00
#
_symmetry.space_group_name_H-M   'P 1'
#
loop_
_entity.id
_entity.type
_entity.pdbx_description
1 polymer ?
#
loop_
_entity_poly.entity_id
_entity_poly.type
_entity_poly.pdbx_seq_one_letter_code
_entity_poly.pdbx_strand_id
1 'polypeptide(L)'
;MCATHPELSCVDLSPHAKLLRLGTRLWREGRRDRDVDEDDANDTRRGLTVWTPEFVQVSLEWLALRAALARRRAIWLTRLADSSVVWREPDDGCARLIVIEHGEIPLSAAVDASAPPPIPPGCRRPAAARREAFTVASFDRLRVLTTELKRLIAAGAPVALRLGVGRALDESRLASALWWV
;
A
#
# COMPACT_ATOMS: atom_id res chain seq x y z
N MET A 1 28.03 11.06 -5.10
CA MET A 1 26.68 10.46 -5.21
C MET A 1 26.68 8.96 -5.47
N CYS A 2 27.37 8.44 -6.49
CA CYS A 2 27.34 6.99 -6.81
C CYS A 2 27.97 6.07 -5.75
N ALA A 3 28.94 6.55 -4.96
CA ALA A 3 29.60 5.72 -3.94
C ALA A 3 28.67 5.30 -2.78
N THR A 4 27.64 6.10 -2.48
CA THR A 4 26.72 5.87 -1.34
C THR A 4 25.47 5.06 -1.74
N HIS A 5 25.13 5.04 -3.04
CA HIS A 5 23.94 4.39 -3.57
C HIS A 5 24.28 3.50 -4.77
N PRO A 6 24.67 2.23 -4.54
CA PRO A 6 25.02 1.30 -5.61
C PRO A 6 23.90 1.08 -6.63
N GLU A 7 22.64 1.31 -6.25
CA GLU A 7 21.48 1.22 -7.13
C GLU A 7 21.55 2.20 -8.30
N LEU A 8 22.14 3.38 -8.08
CA LEU A 8 22.24 4.44 -9.10
C LEU A 8 23.29 4.10 -10.17
N SER A 9 24.29 3.28 -9.81
CA SER A 9 25.37 2.84 -10.70
C SER A 9 25.04 1.57 -11.49
N CYS A 10 23.96 0.86 -11.16
CA CYS A 10 23.55 -0.35 -11.89
C CYS A 10 23.15 -0.01 -13.34
N VAL A 11 23.88 -0.53 -14.33
CA VAL A 11 23.71 -0.16 -15.75
C VAL A 11 22.46 -0.79 -16.37
N ASP A 12 22.04 -1.96 -15.88
CA ASP A 12 20.93 -2.75 -16.46
C ASP A 12 19.53 -2.23 -16.10
N LEU A 13 19.43 -1.14 -15.35
CA LEU A 13 18.16 -0.60 -14.86
C LEU A 13 17.86 0.75 -15.50
N SER A 14 16.59 0.95 -15.87
CA SER A 14 16.11 2.28 -16.22
C SER A 14 16.25 3.24 -15.03
N PRO A 15 16.45 4.55 -15.26
CA PRO A 15 16.60 5.53 -14.18
C PRO A 15 15.48 5.48 -13.13
N HIS A 16 14.23 5.32 -13.58
CA HIS A 16 13.08 5.14 -12.69
C HIS A 16 13.18 3.88 -11.83
N ALA A 17 13.62 2.75 -12.40
CA ALA A 17 13.78 1.51 -11.63
C ALA A 17 14.88 1.63 -10.55
N LYS A 18 15.96 2.38 -10.83
CA LYS A 18 17.01 2.68 -9.85
C LYS A 18 16.46 3.48 -8.68
N LEU A 19 15.70 4.55 -8.95
CA LEU A 19 15.08 5.38 -7.92
C LEU A 19 14.10 4.60 -7.04
N LEU A 20 13.27 3.73 -7.64
CA LEU A 20 12.37 2.88 -6.86
C LEU A 20 13.11 1.89 -5.96
N ARG A 21 14.24 1.33 -6.44
CA ARG A 21 15.08 0.44 -5.62
C ARG A 21 15.75 1.19 -4.48
N LEU A 22 16.26 2.39 -4.74
CA LEU A 22 16.80 3.27 -3.71
C LEU A 22 15.75 3.57 -2.64
N GLY A 23 14.57 4.06 -3.03
CA GLY A 23 13.48 4.35 -2.09
C GLY A 23 13.03 3.12 -1.29
N THR A 24 12.99 1.95 -1.93
CA THR A 24 12.73 0.66 -1.28
C THR A 24 13.75 0.36 -0.18
N ARG A 25 15.04 0.55 -0.46
CA ARG A 25 16.12 0.31 0.50
C ARG A 25 16.03 1.30 1.67
N LEU A 26 15.95 2.60 1.38
CA LEU A 26 15.84 3.66 2.38
C LEU A 26 14.65 3.43 3.33
N TRP A 27 13.54 2.92 2.80
CA TRP A 27 12.38 2.60 3.61
C TRP A 27 12.62 1.43 4.58
N ARG A 28 13.36 0.39 4.15
CA ARG A 28 13.77 -0.74 5.01
C ARG A 28 14.78 -0.34 6.07
N GLU A 29 15.62 0.65 5.78
CA GLU A 29 16.57 1.26 6.72
C GLU A 29 15.88 2.15 7.78
N GLY A 30 14.54 2.25 7.77
CA GLY A 30 13.81 3.00 8.78
C GLY A 30 13.87 4.52 8.59
N ARG A 31 14.19 5.02 7.40
CA ARG A 31 14.23 6.47 7.08
C ARG A 31 12.85 7.14 7.02
N ARG A 32 11.87 6.63 7.78
CA ARG A 32 10.44 7.00 7.81
C ARG A 32 10.17 8.27 8.62
N ASP A 33 11.00 8.56 9.63
CA ASP A 33 10.76 9.57 10.69
C ASP A 33 10.86 11.05 10.26
N ARG A 34 10.61 11.38 9.00
CA ARG A 34 10.45 12.78 8.57
C ARG A 34 9.03 13.13 8.15
N ASP A 35 8.10 12.18 8.25
CA ASP A 35 6.70 12.35 7.86
C ASP A 35 5.79 12.56 9.10
N VAL A 36 6.23 13.38 10.07
CA VAL A 36 5.30 14.06 10.99
C VAL A 36 5.05 15.44 10.37
N ASP A 37 3.81 15.65 9.94
CA ASP A 37 3.23 16.89 9.41
C ASP A 37 3.61 17.26 7.97
N GLU A 38 2.93 16.60 7.01
CA GLU A 38 2.78 17.09 5.63
C GLU A 38 1.95 18.40 5.54
N ASP A 39 1.57 19.03 6.67
CA ASP A 39 0.75 20.26 6.71
C ASP A 39 1.35 21.47 7.47
N ASP A 40 2.51 21.36 8.13
CA ASP A 40 3.08 22.50 8.91
C ASP A 40 4.58 22.79 8.64
N ALA A 41 5.25 22.04 7.77
CA ALA A 41 6.71 22.18 7.56
C ALA A 41 7.12 22.74 6.18
N ASN A 42 6.17 23.18 5.33
CA ASN A 42 6.49 23.62 3.97
C ASN A 42 6.73 25.14 3.83
N ASP A 43 6.36 25.95 4.83
CA ASP A 43 6.53 27.41 4.76
C ASP A 43 7.83 27.92 5.39
N THR A 44 8.38 27.25 6.41
CA THR A 44 9.59 27.74 7.09
C THR A 44 10.91 27.37 6.39
N ARG A 45 10.89 26.47 5.39
CA ARG A 45 12.12 26.01 4.69
C ARG A 45 12.33 26.62 3.30
N ARG A 46 11.38 27.42 2.81
CA ARG A 46 11.47 28.13 1.50
C ARG A 46 12.24 29.45 1.57
N GLY A 47 12.98 29.70 2.65
CA GLY A 47 13.96 30.78 2.71
C GLY A 47 15.26 30.36 2.03
N LEU A 48 15.41 30.68 0.74
CA LEU A 48 16.70 30.78 0.02
C LEU A 48 17.66 29.57 0.17
N THR A 49 17.30 28.40 -0.36
CA THR A 49 18.23 27.25 -0.39
C THR A 49 19.23 27.38 -1.54
N VAL A 50 20.47 27.75 -1.21
CA VAL A 50 21.63 27.46 -2.08
C VAL A 50 21.68 25.94 -2.28
N TRP A 51 21.67 25.48 -3.53
CA TRP A 51 21.80 24.07 -3.86
C TRP A 51 23.21 23.57 -3.56
N THR A 52 23.43 23.08 -2.35
CA THR A 52 24.65 22.33 -2.03
C THR A 52 24.49 20.87 -2.51
N PRO A 53 25.59 20.18 -2.85
CA PRO A 53 25.55 18.76 -3.22
C PRO A 53 24.84 17.89 -2.18
N GLU A 54 25.00 18.17 -0.89
CA GLU A 54 24.37 17.44 0.22
C GLU A 54 22.85 17.67 0.23
N PHE A 55 22.42 18.92 0.01
CA PHE A 55 21.01 19.25 -0.05
C PHE A 55 20.31 18.60 -1.26
N VAL A 56 20.97 18.59 -2.43
CA VAL A 56 20.49 17.86 -3.61
C VAL A 56 20.34 16.37 -3.28
N GLN A 57 21.35 15.76 -2.64
CA GLN A 57 21.32 14.34 -2.31
C GLN A 57 20.14 13.99 -1.39
N VAL A 58 19.98 14.72 -0.28
CA VAL A 58 18.86 14.49 0.67
C VAL A 58 17.51 14.67 -0.01
N SER A 59 17.39 15.66 -0.89
CA SER A 59 16.15 15.92 -1.64
C SER A 59 15.81 14.76 -2.58
N LEU A 60 16.80 14.22 -3.30
CA LEU A 60 16.63 13.07 -4.20
C LEU A 60 16.33 11.78 -3.45
N GLU A 61 16.99 11.52 -2.32
CA GLU A 61 16.69 10.38 -1.45
C GLU A 61 15.23 10.42 -0.96
N TRP A 62 14.76 11.59 -0.53
CA TRP A 62 13.39 11.79 -0.07
C TRP A 62 12.37 11.61 -1.20
N LEU A 63 12.63 12.15 -2.38
CA LEU A 63 11.79 11.91 -3.56
C LEU A 63 11.75 10.44 -3.96
N ALA A 64 12.90 9.74 -3.93
CA ALA A 64 12.96 8.31 -4.21
C ALA A 64 12.14 7.48 -3.21
N LEU A 65 12.23 7.82 -1.91
CA LEU A 65 11.45 7.21 -0.84
C LEU A 65 9.94 7.39 -1.07
N ARG A 66 9.48 8.63 -1.30
CA ARG A 66 8.07 8.92 -1.57
C ARG A 66 7.55 8.23 -2.82
N ALA A 67 8.34 8.23 -3.91
CA ALA A 67 7.97 7.55 -5.14
C ALA A 67 7.83 6.03 -4.94
N ALA A 68 8.74 5.40 -4.18
CA ALA A 68 8.65 3.99 -3.86
C ALA A 68 7.40 3.67 -3.02
N LEU A 69 7.09 4.49 -2.01
CA LEU A 69 5.90 4.34 -1.18
C LEU A 69 4.61 4.53 -1.99
N ALA A 70 4.54 5.60 -2.78
CA ALA A 70 3.39 5.90 -3.65
C ALA A 70 3.15 4.75 -4.64
N ARG A 71 4.20 4.23 -5.27
CA ARG A 71 4.08 3.06 -6.16
C ARG A 71 3.59 1.82 -5.43
N ARG A 72 4.09 1.57 -4.22
CA ARG A 72 3.69 0.42 -3.41
C ARG A 72 2.22 0.51 -3.03
N ARG A 73 1.76 1.68 -2.57
CA ARG A 73 0.34 1.99 -2.30
C ARG A 73 -0.52 1.82 -3.55
N ALA A 74 -0.09 2.35 -4.69
CA ALA A 74 -0.82 2.19 -5.94
C ALA A 74 -0.99 0.71 -6.33
N ILE A 75 0.07 -0.10 -6.21
CA ILE A 75 0.00 -1.55 -6.46
C ILE A 75 -0.97 -2.23 -5.49
N TRP A 76 -0.92 -1.87 -4.21
CA TRP A 76 -1.81 -2.40 -3.18
C TRP A 76 -3.28 -2.09 -3.48
N LEU A 77 -3.62 -0.81 -3.67
CA LEU A 77 -4.98 -0.36 -3.95
C LEU A 77 -5.51 -0.93 -5.27
N THR A 78 -4.66 -1.02 -6.30
CA THR A 78 -5.02 -1.69 -7.57
C THR A 78 -5.40 -3.15 -7.35
N ARG A 79 -4.76 -3.85 -6.40
CA ARG A 79 -5.12 -5.24 -6.08
C ARG A 79 -6.39 -5.34 -5.25
N LEU A 80 -6.65 -4.39 -4.35
CA LEU A 80 -7.86 -4.37 -3.54
C LEU A 80 -9.13 -4.10 -4.36
N ALA A 81 -9.01 -3.40 -5.49
CA ALA A 81 -10.14 -3.08 -6.38
C ALA A 81 -10.95 -4.31 -6.84
N ASP A 82 -10.34 -5.50 -6.85
CA ASP A 82 -11.04 -6.76 -7.07
C ASP A 82 -10.57 -7.77 -6.02
N SER A 83 -11.18 -7.74 -4.84
CA SER A 83 -10.77 -8.54 -3.69
C SER A 83 -11.96 -9.03 -2.87
N SER A 84 -11.73 -9.96 -1.96
CA SER A 84 -12.75 -10.41 -1.00
C SER A 84 -12.13 -10.46 0.38
N VAL A 85 -12.85 -9.94 1.38
CA VAL A 85 -12.37 -9.83 2.76
C VAL A 85 -13.38 -10.53 3.65
N VAL A 86 -12.88 -11.44 4.49
CA VAL A 86 -13.64 -11.97 5.62
C VAL A 86 -12.94 -11.51 6.89
N TRP A 87 -13.71 -11.01 7.85
CA TRP A 87 -13.18 -10.66 9.16
C TRP A 87 -14.20 -10.95 10.25
N ARG A 88 -13.74 -11.00 11.50
CA ARG A 88 -14.59 -11.12 12.68
C ARG A 88 -14.19 -10.06 13.69
N GLU A 89 -15.18 -9.33 14.18
CA GLU A 89 -14.95 -8.45 15.33
C GLU A 89 -14.78 -9.30 16.60
N PRO A 90 -13.98 -8.88 17.60
CA PRO A 90 -13.64 -9.71 18.77
C PRO A 90 -14.84 -10.28 19.55
N ASP A 91 -15.98 -9.58 19.53
CA ASP A 91 -17.19 -9.93 20.28
C ASP A 91 -18.33 -10.46 19.38
N ASP A 92 -18.11 -10.61 18.08
CA ASP A 92 -19.14 -11.05 17.12
C ASP A 92 -19.05 -12.57 16.88
N GLY A 93 -20.16 -13.27 17.06
CA GLY A 93 -20.25 -14.72 16.81
C GLY A 93 -20.19 -15.07 15.32
N CYS A 94 -20.46 -14.10 14.45
CA CYS A 94 -20.45 -14.27 13.00
C CYS A 94 -19.28 -13.52 12.37
N ALA A 95 -18.72 -14.09 11.30
CA ALA A 95 -17.79 -13.35 10.46
C ALA A 95 -18.57 -12.50 9.45
N ARG A 96 -17.96 -11.41 9.00
CA ARG A 96 -18.47 -10.53 7.96
C ARG A 96 -17.66 -10.73 6.70
N LEU A 97 -18.35 -10.76 5.57
CA LEU A 97 -17.77 -10.84 4.24
C LEU A 97 -18.10 -9.57 3.47
N ILE A 98 -17.09 -9.00 2.82
CA ILE A 98 -17.29 -8.09 1.70
C ILE A 98 -16.60 -8.64 0.45
N VAL A 99 -17.27 -8.53 -0.69
CA VAL A 99 -16.65 -8.72 -2.00
C VAL A 99 -16.57 -7.37 -2.67
N ILE A 100 -15.40 -7.07 -3.20
CA ILE A 100 -15.06 -5.82 -3.86
C ILE A 100 -14.86 -6.12 -5.33
N GLU A 101 -15.54 -5.36 -6.16
CA GLU A 101 -15.41 -5.42 -7.61
C GLU A 101 -15.36 -4.01 -8.17
N HIS A 102 -14.37 -3.71 -9.01
CA HIS A 102 -14.14 -2.36 -9.52
C HIS A 102 -13.95 -1.29 -8.41
N GLY A 103 -13.55 -1.70 -7.21
CA GLY A 103 -13.46 -0.81 -6.05
C GLY A 103 -14.81 -0.45 -5.40
N GLU A 104 -15.91 -1.03 -5.87
CA GLU A 104 -17.23 -0.99 -5.25
C GLU A 104 -17.48 -2.24 -4.42
N ILE A 105 -18.48 -2.20 -3.53
CA ILE A 105 -18.84 -3.32 -2.65
C ILE A 105 -20.20 -3.88 -3.10
N PRO A 106 -20.26 -4.73 -4.15
CA PRO A 106 -21.52 -5.32 -4.61
C PRO A 106 -22.12 -6.33 -3.62
N LEU A 107 -21.32 -6.89 -2.71
CA LEU A 107 -21.78 -7.86 -1.72
C LEU A 107 -21.20 -7.58 -0.34
N SER A 108 -22.08 -7.53 0.65
CA SER A 108 -21.78 -7.49 2.08
C SER A 108 -22.73 -8.46 2.78
N ALA A 109 -22.20 -9.41 3.56
CA ALA A 109 -23.00 -10.44 4.20
C ALA A 109 -22.37 -10.94 5.50
N ALA A 110 -23.19 -11.49 6.38
CA ALA A 110 -22.71 -12.35 7.46
C ALA A 110 -22.41 -13.75 6.91
N VAL A 111 -21.31 -14.35 7.37
CA VAL A 111 -20.86 -15.68 6.98
C VAL A 111 -20.39 -16.46 8.20
N ASP A 112 -20.26 -17.78 8.03
CA ASP A 112 -19.69 -18.64 9.06
C ASP A 112 -18.27 -18.19 9.44
N ALA A 113 -17.95 -18.30 10.73
CA ALA A 113 -16.66 -17.88 11.28
C ALA A 113 -15.45 -18.55 10.60
N SER A 114 -15.60 -19.76 10.07
CA SER A 114 -14.53 -20.53 9.41
C SER A 114 -14.52 -20.36 7.89
N ALA A 115 -15.50 -19.66 7.31
CA ALA A 115 -15.63 -19.53 5.86
C ALA A 115 -14.45 -18.74 5.27
N PRO A 116 -13.70 -19.31 4.30
CA PRO A 116 -12.66 -18.56 3.63
C PRO A 116 -13.27 -17.52 2.70
N PRO A 117 -12.61 -16.36 2.48
CA PRO A 117 -13.06 -15.41 1.47
C PRO A 117 -13.14 -16.08 0.09
N PRO A 118 -14.26 -15.89 -0.65
CA PRO A 118 -14.44 -16.46 -1.97
C PRO A 118 -13.43 -15.87 -2.96
N ILE A 119 -13.29 -16.51 -4.13
CA ILE A 119 -12.50 -15.94 -5.22
C ILE A 119 -13.27 -14.72 -5.75
N PRO A 120 -12.67 -13.51 -5.78
CA PRO A 120 -13.35 -12.33 -6.29
C PRO A 120 -13.58 -12.47 -7.80
N PRO A 121 -14.77 -12.12 -8.32
CA PRO A 121 -15.11 -12.31 -9.73
C PRO A 121 -14.17 -11.54 -10.67
N GLY A 122 -13.84 -10.29 -10.33
CA GLY A 122 -12.90 -9.44 -11.06
C GLY A 122 -11.42 -9.81 -10.94
N CYS A 123 -11.06 -10.91 -10.26
CA CYS A 123 -9.66 -11.20 -9.94
C CYS A 123 -8.75 -11.46 -11.16
N ARG A 124 -9.33 -11.85 -12.30
CA ARG A 124 -8.60 -12.06 -13.56
C ARG A 124 -8.36 -10.78 -14.35
N ARG A 125 -8.97 -9.65 -13.94
CA ARG A 125 -8.81 -8.37 -14.64
C ARG A 125 -7.34 -7.91 -14.64
N PRO A 126 -6.80 -7.48 -15.79
CA PRO A 126 -5.46 -6.92 -15.85
C PRO A 126 -5.33 -5.66 -14.99
N ALA A 127 -4.13 -5.43 -14.46
CA ALA A 127 -3.86 -4.26 -13.61
C ALA A 127 -4.09 -2.92 -14.34
N ALA A 128 -3.90 -2.86 -15.67
CA ALA A 128 -4.18 -1.66 -16.47
C ALA A 128 -5.68 -1.31 -16.44
N ALA A 129 -6.55 -2.27 -16.77
CA ALA A 129 -8.00 -2.09 -16.73
C ALA A 129 -8.53 -1.73 -15.33
N ARG A 130 -7.92 -2.26 -14.26
CA ARG A 130 -8.26 -1.86 -12.88
C ARG A 130 -7.93 -0.40 -12.59
N ARG A 131 -6.81 0.10 -13.12
CA ARG A 131 -6.38 1.50 -12.94
C ARG A 131 -7.22 2.47 -13.75
N GLU A 132 -7.63 2.06 -14.95
CA GLU A 132 -8.51 2.87 -15.81
C GLU A 132 -9.90 3.05 -15.20
N ALA A 133 -10.44 2.02 -14.54
CA ALA A 133 -11.71 2.09 -13.83
C ALA A 133 -11.63 2.77 -12.44
N PHE A 134 -10.45 3.23 -12.02
CA PHE A 134 -10.23 3.74 -10.68
C PHE A 134 -10.76 5.17 -10.55
N THR A 135 -11.64 5.41 -9.59
CA THR A 135 -12.27 6.71 -9.33
C THR A 135 -11.78 7.29 -8.02
N VAL A 136 -12.03 8.57 -7.77
CA VAL A 136 -11.73 9.19 -6.46
C VAL A 136 -12.52 8.49 -5.34
N ALA A 137 -13.79 8.15 -5.59
CA ALA A 137 -14.61 7.43 -4.62
C ALA A 137 -14.05 6.05 -4.31
N SER A 138 -13.60 5.29 -5.31
CA SER A 138 -13.00 3.98 -5.06
C SER A 138 -11.63 4.11 -4.39
N PHE A 139 -10.85 5.15 -4.69
CA PHE A 139 -9.61 5.46 -3.96
C PHE A 139 -9.88 5.64 -2.46
N ASP A 140 -10.81 6.52 -2.09
CA ASP A 140 -11.10 6.82 -0.69
C ASP A 140 -11.60 5.60 0.06
N ARG A 141 -12.52 4.85 -0.55
CA ARG A 141 -13.05 3.62 0.04
C ARG A 141 -11.95 2.59 0.28
N LEU A 142 -11.06 2.36 -0.69
CA LEU A 142 -9.98 1.38 -0.57
C LEU A 142 -8.89 1.85 0.39
N ARG A 143 -8.68 3.17 0.52
CA ARG A 143 -7.81 3.75 1.54
C ARG A 143 -8.36 3.51 2.94
N VAL A 144 -9.66 3.76 3.16
CA VAL A 144 -10.35 3.47 4.43
C VAL A 144 -10.33 1.97 4.74
N LEU A 145 -10.59 1.12 3.75
CA LEU A 145 -10.46 -0.33 3.94
C LEU A 145 -9.05 -0.72 4.38
N THR A 146 -8.02 -0.10 3.79
CA THR A 146 -6.64 -0.37 4.19
C THR A 146 -6.37 0.02 5.64
N THR A 147 -6.92 1.15 6.12
CA THR A 147 -6.79 1.53 7.54
C THR A 147 -7.57 0.60 8.46
N GLU A 148 -8.76 0.15 8.06
CA GLU A 148 -9.55 -0.83 8.81
C GLU A 148 -8.86 -2.19 8.90
N LEU A 149 -8.25 -2.68 7.83
CA LEU A 149 -7.46 -3.91 7.86
C LEU A 149 -6.29 -3.82 8.84
N LYS A 150 -5.62 -2.66 8.91
CA LYS A 150 -4.58 -2.42 9.91
C LYS A 150 -5.14 -2.40 11.33
N ARG A 151 -6.29 -1.76 11.54
CA ARG A 151 -6.99 -1.74 12.84
C ARG A 151 -7.31 -3.16 13.32
N LEU A 152 -7.90 -3.97 12.45
CA LEU A 152 -8.23 -5.37 12.75
C LEU A 152 -6.99 -6.19 13.13
N ILE A 153 -5.90 -6.07 12.35
CA ILE A 153 -4.64 -6.76 12.66
C ILE A 153 -4.06 -6.29 14.00
N ALA A 154 -4.06 -4.98 14.26
CA ALA A 154 -3.56 -4.42 15.51
C ALA A 154 -4.38 -4.89 16.73
N ALA A 155 -5.69 -5.11 16.54
CA ALA A 155 -6.58 -5.65 17.55
C ALA A 155 -6.46 -7.18 17.73
N GLY A 156 -5.66 -7.87 16.91
CA GLY A 156 -5.62 -9.33 16.88
C GLY A 156 -6.92 -9.97 16.39
N ALA A 157 -7.74 -9.20 15.66
CA ALA A 157 -9.03 -9.65 15.16
C ALA A 157 -8.83 -10.57 13.94
N PRO A 158 -9.55 -11.70 13.87
CA PRO A 158 -9.41 -12.62 12.74
C PRO A 158 -9.79 -11.99 11.41
N VAL A 159 -8.84 -11.99 10.47
CA VAL A 159 -9.02 -11.38 9.15
C VAL A 159 -8.31 -12.16 8.05
N ALA A 160 -9.00 -12.34 6.93
CA ALA A 160 -8.47 -12.98 5.74
C ALA A 160 -8.83 -12.17 4.48
N LEU A 161 -7.82 -11.87 3.66
CA LEU A 161 -7.97 -11.12 2.41
C LEU A 161 -7.61 -12.01 1.22
N ARG A 162 -8.50 -12.12 0.23
CA ARG A 162 -8.24 -12.81 -1.03
C ARG A 162 -8.16 -11.82 -2.20
N LEU A 163 -7.04 -11.86 -2.91
CA LEU A 163 -6.76 -11.00 -4.06
C LEU A 163 -6.95 -11.71 -5.42
N GLY A 164 -7.29 -13.00 -5.40
CA GLY A 164 -7.57 -13.77 -6.61
C GLY A 164 -7.58 -15.29 -6.37
N VAL A 165 -7.24 -16.05 -7.41
CA VAL A 165 -7.33 -17.52 -7.38
C VAL A 165 -6.42 -18.18 -6.35
N GLY A 166 -5.31 -17.52 -5.99
CA GLY A 166 -4.37 -18.02 -4.99
C GLY A 166 -4.94 -18.09 -3.58
N ARG A 167 -4.07 -18.48 -2.64
CA ARG A 167 -4.40 -18.57 -1.20
C ARG A 167 -4.73 -17.18 -0.65
N ALA A 168 -5.72 -17.12 0.22
CA ALA A 168 -6.00 -15.92 1.01
C ALA A 168 -4.79 -15.55 1.88
N LEU A 169 -4.57 -14.25 2.05
CA LEU A 169 -3.64 -13.71 3.03
C LEU A 169 -4.31 -13.82 4.39
N ASP A 170 -3.77 -14.69 5.24
CA ASP A 170 -4.04 -14.71 6.67
C ASP A 170 -3.42 -13.49 7.37
N GLU A 171 -3.75 -13.30 8.65
CA GLU A 171 -3.29 -12.18 9.48
C GLU A 171 -1.78 -11.92 9.35
N SER A 172 -0.95 -12.96 9.46
CA SER A 172 0.51 -12.81 9.43
C SER A 172 1.02 -12.30 8.08
N ARG A 173 0.47 -12.82 6.99
CA ARG A 173 0.82 -12.42 5.62
C ARG A 173 0.25 -11.06 5.28
N LEU A 174 -0.93 -10.74 5.80
CA LEU A 174 -1.58 -9.45 5.63
C LEU A 174 -0.82 -8.35 6.39
N ALA A 175 -0.42 -8.60 7.63
CA ALA A 175 0.44 -7.71 8.40
C ALA A 175 1.77 -7.45 7.66
N SER A 176 2.38 -8.51 7.15
CA SER A 176 3.60 -8.44 6.32
C SER A 176 3.38 -7.77 4.96
N ALA A 177 2.15 -7.63 4.48
CA ALA A 177 1.84 -6.87 3.27
C ALA A 177 1.63 -5.39 3.59
N LEU A 178 0.94 -5.11 4.70
CA LEU A 178 0.52 -3.79 5.17
C LEU A 178 1.59 -3.00 5.92
N TRP A 179 2.66 -3.65 6.39
CA TRP A 179 3.78 -2.95 7.05
C TRP A 179 4.36 -1.82 6.21
N TRP A 180 4.24 -1.92 4.88
CA TRP A 180 4.78 -0.99 3.89
C TRP A 180 3.73 -0.36 2.97
N VAL A 181 2.51 -0.19 3.48
CA VAL A 181 1.42 0.50 2.78
C VAL A 181 0.92 1.59 3.70
#